data_AF-A0A6P1BXD4-F1
#
_entry.id   AF-A0A6P1BXD4-F1
#
_cell.length_a   1.000
_cell.length_b   1.000
_cell.length_c   1.000
_cell.angle_alpha   90.00
_cell.angle_beta   90.00
_cell.angle_gamma   90.00
#
_symmetry.space_group_name_H-M   'P 1'
#
loop_
_entity.id
_entity.type
_entity.pdbx_description
1 polymer ?
#
loop_
_entity_poly.entity_id
_entity_poly.type
_entity_poly.pdbx_seq_one_letter_code
_entity_poly.pdbx_strand_id
1 'polypeptide(L)' 'MADVLALANVLYEKKNGVAYVTLNRPKVLNALNTPTWRDLKAAFEDAKADVAVHGAILTGSGDKAFIAGADI' A
#
# COMPACT_ATOMS: atom_id res chain seq x y z
N MET A 1 -21.56 -5.06 -0.52
CA MET A 1 -20.24 -5.44 -1.04
C MET A 1 -19.25 -4.45 -0.45
N ALA A 2 -18.21 -4.91 0.24
CA ALA A 2 -17.18 -4.00 0.73
C ALA A 2 -16.57 -3.27 -0.46
N ASP A 3 -16.49 -1.95 -0.38
CA ASP A 3 -15.91 -1.12 -1.43
C ASP A 3 -14.43 -1.50 -1.58
N VAL A 4 -14.04 -2.00 -2.74
CA VAL A 4 -12.66 -2.45 -2.97
C VAL A 4 -11.89 -1.28 -3.54
N LEU A 5 -10.99 -0.71 -2.75
CA LEU A 5 -10.09 0.35 -3.19
C LEU A 5 -9.22 -0.18 -4.36
N ALA A 6 -9.47 0.31 -5.58
CA ALA A 6 -8.70 -0.06 -6.75
C ALA A 6 -7.46 0.83 -6.88
N LEU A 7 -6.28 0.25 -6.65
CA LEU A 7 -4.99 0.94 -6.64
C LEU A 7 -4.07 0.37 -7.72
N ALA A 8 -3.29 1.22 -8.37
CA ALA A 8 -2.46 0.79 -9.50
C ALA A 8 -1.13 0.15 -9.09
N ASN A 9 -0.51 0.66 -8.02
CA ASN A 9 0.85 0.31 -7.59
C ASN A 9 0.91 -0.26 -6.18
N VAL A 10 -0.23 -0.40 -5.50
CA VAL A 10 -0.34 -0.86 -4.12
C VAL A 10 -1.39 -1.96 -4.04
N LEU A 11 -1.09 -3.06 -3.38
CA LEU A 11 -2.09 -4.03 -2.97
C LEU A 11 -2.55 -3.67 -1.56
N TYR A 12 -3.87 -3.70 -1.34
CA TYR A 12 -4.48 -3.28 -0.09
C TYR A 12 -5.46 -4.33 0.42
N GLU A 13 -5.30 -4.75 1.67
CA GLU A 13 -6.16 -5.72 2.34
C GLU A 13 -6.32 -5.32 3.81
N LYS A 14 -7.54 -5.43 4.36
CA LYS A 14 -7.77 -5.32 5.81
C LYS A 14 -8.16 -6.68 6.35
N LYS A 15 -7.42 -7.19 7.33
CA LYS A 15 -7.75 -8.45 8.03
C LYS A 15 -7.32 -8.40 9.48
N ASN A 16 -8.14 -9.00 10.36
CA ASN A 16 -7.87 -9.12 11.79
C ASN A 16 -7.49 -7.78 12.47
N GLY A 17 -8.14 -6.69 12.06
CA GLY A 17 -7.88 -5.35 12.57
C GLY A 17 -6.56 -4.72 12.13
N VAL A 18 -5.91 -5.26 11.10
CA VAL A 18 -4.67 -4.71 10.52
C VAL A 18 -4.86 -4.44 9.03
N ALA A 19 -4.43 -3.25 8.60
CA ALA A 19 -4.37 -2.88 7.19
C ALA A 19 -3.00 -3.27 6.60
N TYR A 20 -2.99 -4.13 5.59
CA TYR A 20 -1.82 -4.56 4.85
C TYR A 20 -1.70 -3.72 3.59
N VAL A 21 -0.65 -2.90 3.53
CA VAL A 21 -0.33 -2.01 2.42
C VAL A 21 0.95 -2.53 1.78
N THR A 22 0.85 -3.10 0.57
CA THR A 22 1.99 -3.72 -0.12
C THR A 22 2.32 -2.96 -1.39
N LEU A 23 3.51 -2.37 -1.50
CA LEU A 23 3.98 -1.81 -2.77
C LEU A 23 4.15 -2.92 -3.81
N ASN A 24 3.59 -2.71 -5.00
CA ASN A 24 3.51 -3.70 -6.06
C ASN A 24 4.21 -3.24 -7.34
N ARG A 25 5.46 -2.79 -7.20
CA ARG A 25 6.33 -2.40 -8.32
C ARG A 25 7.69 -3.12 -8.24
N PRO A 26 7.73 -4.46 -8.10
CA PRO A 26 8.97 -5.18 -7.78
C PRO A 26 10.02 -5.08 -8.88
N LYS A 27 9.59 -4.89 -10.14
CA LYS A 27 10.49 -4.72 -11.30
C LYS A 27 11.37 -3.47 -11.23
N VAL A 28 10.93 -2.46 -10.47
CA VAL A 28 11.68 -1.21 -10.21
C VAL A 28 11.98 -1.07 -8.71
N LEU A 29 12.16 -2.20 -8.02
CA LEU A 29 12.52 -2.25 -6.60
C LEU A 29 11.57 -1.46 -5.70
N ASN A 30 10.28 -1.43 -6.05
CA ASN A 30 9.24 -0.70 -5.34
C ASN A 30 9.53 0.82 -5.19
N ALA A 31 10.22 1.44 -6.16
CA ALA A 31 10.44 2.88 -6.18
C ALA A 31 9.12 3.69 -6.17
N LEU A 32 9.16 4.89 -5.60
CA LEU A 32 8.00 5.74 -5.34
C LEU A 32 7.86 6.83 -6.40
N ASN A 33 6.95 6.63 -7.36
CA ASN A 33 6.52 7.67 -8.30
C ASN A 33 5.22 8.36 -7.80
N THR A 34 4.80 9.42 -8.51
CA THR A 34 3.58 10.17 -8.17
C THR A 34 2.32 9.31 -8.06
N PRO A 35 2.01 8.38 -8.99
CA PRO A 35 0.92 7.41 -8.82
C PRO A 35 1.02 6.58 -7.53
N THR A 36 2.20 6.06 -7.21
CA THR A 36 2.42 5.24 -6.01
C THR A 36 2.14 6.04 -4.74
N TRP A 37 2.55 7.31 -4.70
CA TRP A 37 2.22 8.21 -3.59
C TRP A 37 0.72 8.45 -3.42
N ARG A 38 -0.02 8.58 -4.53
CA ARG A 38 -1.49 8.71 -4.48
C ARG A 38 -2.14 7.44 -3.95
N ASP A 39 -1.68 6.29 -4.41
CA ASP A 39 -2.21 5.00 -3.97
C ASP A 39 -1.94 4.77 -2.46
N LEU A 40 -0.73 5.07 -1.99
CA LEU A 40 -0.38 4.99 -0.57
C LEU A 40 -1.27 5.92 0.27
N LYS A 41 -1.46 7.16 -0.18
CA LYS A 41 -2.32 8.12 0.52
C LYS A 41 -3.75 7.57 0.65
N ALA A 42 -4.32 7.08 -0.45
CA ALA A 42 -5.67 6.52 -0.46
C ALA A 42 -5.79 5.29 0.49
N ALA A 43 -4.82 4.38 0.46
CA ALA A 43 -4.80 3.20 1.34
C ALA A 43 -4.73 3.58 2.83
N PHE A 44 -3.91 4.56 3.20
CA PHE A 44 -3.79 5.00 4.59
C PHE A 44 -4.99 5.85 5.04
N GLU A 45 -5.61 6.63 4.15
CA GLU A 45 -6.85 7.36 4.45
C GLU A 45 -8.01 6.39 4.70
N ASP A 46 -8.14 5.33 3.89
CA ASP A 46 -9.13 4.26 4.12
C ASP A 46 -8.87 3.55 5.46
N ALA A 47 -7.61 3.15 5.73
CA ALA A 47 -7.24 2.51 6.98
C ALA A 47 -7.53 3.38 8.21
N LYS A 48 -7.28 4.70 8.12
CA LYS A 48 -7.54 5.66 9.19
C LYS A 48 -9.03 5.87 9.45
N ALA A 49 -9.87 5.78 8.42
CA ALA A 49 -11.32 5.97 8.54
C ALA A 49 -12.03 4.74 9.14
N ASP A 50 -11.39 3.58 9.12
CA ASP A 50 -11.96 2.32 9.58
C ASP A 50 -11.66 2.09 11.08
N VAL A 51 -12.68 2.21 11.93
CA VAL A 51 -12.57 2.02 13.38
C VAL A 51 -12.21 0.59 13.80
N ALA A 52 -12.37 -0.40 12.91
CA ALA A 52 -11.97 -1.77 13.16
C ALA A 52 -10.46 -1.99 12.91
N VAL A 53 -9.78 -1.06 12.24
CA VAL A 53 -8.33 -1.11 12.01
C VAL A 53 -7.60 -0.48 13.19
N HIS A 54 -6.68 -1.23 13.78
CA HIS A 54 -5.88 -0.82 14.94
C HIS A 54 -4.43 -0.51 14.56
N GLY A 55 -4.00 -0.87 13.36
CA GLY A 55 -2.65 -0.62 12.86
C GLY A 55 -2.50 -0.98 11.39
N ALA A 56 -1.37 -0.56 10.80
CA ALA A 56 -1.04 -0.85 9.42
C ALA A 56 0.36 -1.45 9.29
N ILE A 57 0.50 -2.40 8.36
CA ILE A 57 1.79 -2.94 7.91
C ILE A 57 2.03 -2.40 6.51
N LEU A 58 3.14 -1.68 6.35
CA LEU A 58 3.66 -1.29 5.04
C LEU A 58 4.79 -2.25 4.67
N THR A 59 4.68 -2.91 3.51
CA THR A 59 5.71 -3.81 2.98
C THR A 59 5.88 -3.65 1.46
N GLY A 60 6.89 -4.28 0.90
CA GLY A 60 7.17 -4.34 -0.54
C GLY A 60 6.94 -5.75 -1.07
N SER A 61 6.37 -5.87 -2.25
CA SER A 61 6.27 -7.14 -2.97
C SER A 61 7.64 -7.55 -3.55
N GLY A 62 7.78 -8.84 -3.82
CA GLY A 62 9.03 -9.42 -4.28
C GLY A 62 10.02 -9.65 -3.13
N ASP A 63 11.26 -9.98 -3.50
CA ASP A 63 12.31 -10.45 -2.60
C ASP A 63 13.53 -9.51 -2.56
N LYS A 64 13.59 -8.51 -3.44
CA LYS A 64 14.78 -7.66 -3.62
C LYS A 64 14.82 -6.42 -2.75
N ALA A 65 13.68 -5.77 -2.54
CA ALA A 65 13.63 -4.48 -1.87
C ALA A 65 12.28 -4.23 -1.21
N PHE A 66 12.31 -3.64 -0.01
CA PHE A 66 11.14 -3.02 0.59
C PHE A 66 10.71 -1.81 -0.25
N ILE A 67 11.55 -0.77 -0.32
CA ILE A 67 11.35 0.46 -1.11
C ILE A 67 12.73 0.99 -1.52
N ALA A 68 12.98 1.18 -2.81
CA ALA A 68 14.26 1.74 -3.29
C ALA A 68 14.42 3.26 -3.11
N GLY A 69 13.34 3.98 -2.80
CA GLY A 69 13.32 5.44 -2.65
C GLY A 69 12.48 6.11 -3.73
N ALA A 70 12.76 7.39 -4.01
CA ALA A 70 12.06 8.15 -5.05
C ALA A 70 12.38 7.62 -6.45
N ASP A 71 11.37 7.64 -7.32
CA ASP A 71 11.47 7.34 -8.75
C ASP A 71 11.62 8.68 -9.49
N ILE A 72 12.84 9.00 -9.95
CA ILE A 72 13.26 10.32 -10.47
C ILE A 72 13.33 10.30 -12.00
#